data_AF-A0A1B6L8B4-F1
#
_entry.id   AF-A0A1B6L8B4-F1
#
_cell.length_a   1.000
_cell.length_b   1.000
_cell.length_c   1.000
_cell.angle_alpha   90.00
_cell.angle_beta   90.00
_cell.angle_gamma   90.00
#
_symmetry.space_group_name_H-M   'P 1'
#
loop_
_entity.id
_entity.type
_entity.pdbx_description
1 polymer ?
#
loop_
_entity_poly.entity_id
_entity_poly.type
_entity_poly.pdbx_seq_one_letter_code
_entity_poly.pdbx_strand_id
1 'polypeptide(L)'
;LAARKPVFRFSTSDYRKILQTTGFVDKTLLIKTIIDKPGVSLITAPPKFGKSTNLDMLRKFFEIEVDNEGNSKTSANLTLEPVLDTNNYKLFVTNNLKITENKTLMEEHFGKTPVISADFKCLNVVKTFDEAVEFFKNVIHNAFKQHEYLLGSQFLSNHQQVFFERWWNDTSYKEMNKQHITHGLRLLSVYLYKHFSRKVFVTIDDHDSIIAQSMYDVKSAEKLRKIIALSTSMIGTVLKNNDIFVKGGLITGVSDIPLFGFSDLNSIVTYGFLKEHEFLNYYGFTQEEVKVLFEKPEFNLDPGEIKKAHEAYNGYQSVRGKKIYNMYSVLRFLKTGQVKTYWAKFASVKKLRGVFKIPAFKQYIDKLASGKTISIVITDKLTVEDVIDLRNLLLRPQVGINYWPAALFNFLFKLGYLTYMPQDQKQPSISVQQVTVKIPNSEVMEYVEKLR
;
A
#
# COMPACT_ATOMS: atom_id res chain seq x y z
N LEU A 1 -12.88 -19.09 33.75
CA LEU A 1 -11.68 -18.41 33.21
C LEU A 1 -12.09 -17.00 32.80
N ALA A 2 -11.62 -15.96 33.48
CA ALA A 2 -11.92 -14.58 33.07
C ALA A 2 -11.38 -14.37 31.64
N ALA A 3 -12.26 -14.05 30.69
CA ALA A 3 -11.86 -13.81 29.31
C ALA A 3 -10.78 -12.71 29.29
N ARG A 4 -9.60 -13.02 28.74
CA ARG A 4 -8.54 -12.02 28.57
C ARG A 4 -9.10 -10.86 27.75
N LYS A 5 -8.93 -9.63 28.23
CA LYS A 5 -9.41 -8.44 27.52
C LYS A 5 -8.81 -8.39 26.10
N PRO A 6 -9.62 -8.10 25.06
CA PRO A 6 -9.12 -7.95 23.70
C PRO A 6 -7.98 -6.94 23.57
N VAL A 7 -6.94 -7.32 22.83
CA VAL A 7 -5.76 -6.50 22.56
C VAL A 7 -5.79 -6.03 21.11
N PHE A 8 -5.65 -4.72 20.90
CA PHE A 8 -5.60 -4.09 19.57
C PHE A 8 -4.48 -3.06 19.48
N ARG A 9 -3.88 -2.93 18.29
CA ARG A 9 -2.86 -1.93 17.99
C ARG A 9 -3.11 -1.24 16.65
N PHE A 10 -3.81 -0.10 16.68
CA PHE A 10 -4.23 0.61 15.45
C PHE A 10 -3.19 1.60 14.88
N SER A 11 -2.18 1.95 15.68
CA SER A 11 -1.18 2.96 15.34
C SER A 11 0.08 2.38 14.71
N THR A 12 0.18 1.06 14.57
CA THR A 12 1.39 0.39 14.09
C THR A 12 1.08 -0.54 12.93
N SER A 13 2.02 -0.63 12.00
CA SER A 13 2.08 -1.64 10.95
C SER A 13 3.08 -2.75 11.25
N ASP A 14 3.81 -2.66 12.39
CA ASP A 14 4.79 -3.66 12.81
C ASP A 14 4.10 -5.01 13.05
N TYR A 15 4.38 -5.95 12.16
CA TYR A 15 3.80 -7.27 12.10
C TYR A 15 4.02 -8.06 13.39
N ARG A 16 5.17 -7.90 14.06
CA ARG A 16 5.43 -8.56 15.35
C ARG A 16 4.44 -8.10 16.42
N LYS A 17 4.12 -6.80 16.43
CA LYS A 17 3.12 -6.22 17.34
C LYS A 17 1.70 -6.58 16.95
N ILE A 18 1.41 -6.71 15.65
CA ILE A 18 0.08 -7.08 15.12
C ILE A 18 -0.25 -8.54 15.42
N LEU A 19 0.72 -9.46 15.34
CA LEU A 19 0.55 -10.88 15.71
C LEU A 19 0.04 -11.07 17.14
N GLN A 20 0.38 -10.15 18.05
CA GLN A 20 -0.05 -10.17 19.45
C GLN A 20 -1.48 -9.65 19.67
N THR A 21 -2.21 -9.28 18.62
CA THR A 21 -3.55 -8.71 18.74
C THR A 21 -4.64 -9.78 18.61
N THR A 22 -5.73 -9.63 19.35
CA THR A 22 -6.87 -10.56 19.31
C THR A 22 -7.58 -10.56 17.95
N GLY A 23 -7.51 -9.43 17.23
CA GLY A 23 -8.07 -9.27 15.88
C GLY A 23 -7.15 -9.71 14.74
N PHE A 24 -6.03 -10.38 15.02
CA PHE A 24 -5.15 -10.89 13.97
C PHE A 24 -5.87 -11.93 13.09
N VAL A 25 -5.66 -11.80 11.78
CA VAL A 25 -6.08 -12.76 10.75
C VAL A 25 -4.86 -13.07 9.91
N ASP A 26 -4.57 -14.35 9.74
CA ASP A 26 -3.38 -14.80 9.05
C ASP A 26 -3.51 -14.66 7.51
N LYS A 27 -2.69 -13.75 6.97
CA LYS A 27 -2.53 -13.43 5.55
C LYS A 27 -1.20 -13.91 4.96
N THR A 28 -0.43 -14.74 5.67
CA THR A 28 0.94 -15.13 5.27
C THR A 28 1.03 -15.89 3.95
N LEU A 29 -0.07 -16.48 3.46
CA LEU A 29 -0.10 -17.07 2.12
C LEU A 29 0.10 -16.03 0.99
N LEU A 30 0.01 -14.73 1.28
CA LEU A 30 0.47 -13.68 0.39
C LEU A 30 1.95 -13.87 -0.02
N ILE A 31 2.79 -14.38 0.87
CA ILE A 31 4.21 -14.65 0.60
C ILE A 31 4.34 -15.62 -0.59
N LYS A 32 3.59 -16.72 -0.56
CA LYS A 32 3.55 -17.68 -1.66
C LYS A 32 3.11 -16.99 -2.96
N THR A 33 2.04 -16.21 -2.90
CA THR A 33 1.52 -15.47 -4.06
C THR A 33 2.56 -14.51 -4.66
N ILE A 34 3.38 -13.86 -3.83
CA ILE A 34 4.46 -12.98 -4.28
C ILE A 34 5.62 -13.76 -4.90
N ILE A 35 6.00 -14.90 -4.32
CA ILE A 35 7.07 -15.76 -4.85
C ILE A 35 6.68 -16.35 -6.21
N ASP A 36 5.43 -16.78 -6.36
CA ASP A 36 4.88 -17.33 -7.61
C ASP A 36 4.79 -16.28 -8.75
N LYS A 37 5.00 -15.00 -8.44
CA LYS A 37 4.92 -13.87 -9.39
C LYS A 37 6.26 -13.12 -9.47
N PRO A 38 7.24 -13.65 -10.23
CA PRO A 38 8.54 -13.01 -10.36
C PRO A 38 8.43 -11.62 -11.01
N GLY A 39 9.33 -10.71 -10.61
CA GLY A 39 9.33 -9.33 -11.08
C GLY A 39 8.74 -8.35 -10.05
N VAL A 40 8.06 -7.32 -10.54
CA VAL A 40 7.51 -6.25 -9.70
C VAL A 40 6.00 -6.23 -9.76
N SER A 41 5.36 -6.29 -8.60
CA SER A 41 3.91 -6.16 -8.47
C SER A 41 3.57 -4.79 -7.87
N LEU A 42 2.59 -4.10 -8.43
CA LEU A 42 1.94 -2.92 -7.83
C LEU A 42 0.55 -3.31 -7.37
N ILE A 43 0.28 -3.22 -6.07
CA ILE A 43 -1.03 -3.54 -5.50
C ILE A 43 -1.70 -2.27 -5.00
N THR A 44 -2.89 -1.98 -5.51
CA THR A 44 -3.69 -0.83 -5.06
C THR A 44 -4.80 -1.27 -4.14
N ALA A 45 -4.95 -0.56 -3.02
CA ALA A 45 -6.07 -0.71 -2.12
C ALA A 45 -6.29 0.60 -1.34
N PRO A 46 -7.52 0.90 -0.89
CA PRO A 46 -7.76 2.10 -0.12
C PRO A 46 -6.96 2.13 1.20
N PRO A 47 -6.92 3.28 1.90
CA PRO A 47 -6.31 3.35 3.23
C PRO A 47 -6.89 2.30 4.17
N LYS A 48 -6.06 1.74 5.06
CA LYS A 48 -6.47 0.81 6.12
C LYS A 48 -6.99 -0.58 5.65
N PHE A 49 -6.59 -1.03 4.47
CA PHE A 49 -6.82 -2.39 3.97
C PHE A 49 -5.63 -3.35 4.22
N GLY A 50 -4.66 -2.99 5.06
CA GLY A 50 -3.57 -3.89 5.48
C GLY A 50 -2.25 -3.77 4.69
N LYS A 51 -2.14 -2.81 3.75
CA LYS A 51 -0.97 -2.62 2.87
C LYS A 51 0.38 -2.63 3.63
N SER A 52 0.58 -1.68 4.54
CA SER A 52 1.83 -1.54 5.29
C SER A 52 2.15 -2.76 6.18
N THR A 53 1.13 -3.38 6.77
CA THR A 53 1.31 -4.59 7.60
C THR A 53 1.75 -5.78 6.76
N ASN A 54 1.20 -5.93 5.56
CA ASN A 54 1.60 -6.98 4.63
C ASN A 54 3.04 -6.77 4.11
N LEU A 55 3.45 -5.53 3.85
CA LEU A 55 4.84 -5.23 3.48
C LEU A 55 5.84 -5.57 4.60
N ASP A 56 5.52 -5.19 5.84
CA ASP A 56 6.37 -5.50 6.99
C ASP A 56 6.43 -7.01 7.30
N MET A 57 5.34 -7.74 7.03
CA MET A 57 5.31 -9.21 7.07
C MET A 57 6.23 -9.83 6.01
N LEU A 58 6.18 -9.37 4.76
CA LEU A 58 7.06 -9.82 3.69
C LEU A 58 8.53 -9.50 3.99
N ARG A 59 8.80 -8.31 4.53
CA ARG A 59 10.13 -7.94 5.00
C ARG A 59 10.64 -8.95 6.02
N LYS A 60 9.88 -9.23 7.09
CA LYS A 60 10.30 -10.19 8.13
C LYS A 60 10.49 -11.61 7.61
N PHE A 61 9.73 -12.02 6.60
CA PHE A 61 9.90 -13.32 5.96
C PHE A 61 11.21 -13.40 5.16
N PHE A 62 11.52 -12.37 4.37
CA PHE A 62 12.67 -12.41 3.46
C PHE A 62 13.99 -11.96 4.11
N GLU A 63 13.95 -10.99 5.02
CA GLU A 63 15.13 -10.25 5.49
C GLU A 63 16.16 -11.14 6.20
N ILE A 64 17.42 -10.95 5.84
CA ILE A 64 18.55 -11.54 6.57
C ILE A 64 18.71 -10.76 7.87
N GLU A 65 18.48 -11.41 9.01
CA GLU A 65 18.80 -10.83 10.31
C GLU A 65 20.31 -10.76 10.51
N VAL A 66 20.81 -9.60 10.93
CA VAL A 66 22.25 -9.34 11.10
C VAL A 66 22.56 -8.79 12.50
N ASP A 67 23.80 -8.98 12.94
CA ASP A 67 24.37 -8.31 14.11
C ASP A 67 24.80 -6.87 13.79
N ASN A 68 25.46 -6.22 14.76
CA ASN A 68 25.90 -4.84 14.62
C ASN A 68 27.06 -4.68 13.61
N GLU A 69 27.76 -5.76 13.30
CA GLU A 69 28.88 -5.81 12.35
C GLU A 69 28.39 -6.15 10.92
N GLY A 70 27.10 -6.50 10.78
CA GLY A 70 26.48 -6.88 9.51
C GLY A 70 26.59 -8.37 9.21
N ASN A 71 27.14 -9.18 10.11
CA ASN A 71 27.20 -10.62 9.92
C ASN A 71 25.82 -11.23 10.13
N SER A 72 25.50 -12.28 9.37
CA SER A 72 24.21 -12.96 9.51
C SER A 72 24.09 -13.62 10.89
N LYS A 73 22.93 -13.45 11.54
CA LYS A 73 22.59 -14.03 12.86
C LYS A 73 22.21 -15.51 12.80
N THR A 74 22.28 -16.14 11.63
CA THR A 74 22.03 -17.58 11.47
C THR A 74 23.33 -18.33 11.34
N SER A 75 23.35 -19.54 11.87
CA SER A 75 24.40 -20.54 11.62
C SER A 75 24.32 -21.17 10.23
N ALA A 76 23.18 -21.03 9.54
CA ALA A 76 22.94 -21.65 8.24
C ALA A 76 23.76 -20.98 7.12
N ASN A 77 24.32 -21.80 6.24
CA ASN A 77 24.75 -21.30 4.94
C ASN A 77 23.52 -20.90 4.12
N LEU A 78 23.28 -19.59 3.96
CA LEU A 78 22.09 -19.04 3.31
C LEU A 78 21.79 -19.64 1.91
N THR A 79 22.79 -20.23 1.24
CA THR A 79 22.66 -20.82 -0.11
C THR A 79 22.29 -22.29 -0.06
N LEU A 80 22.74 -23.02 0.97
CA LEU A 80 22.68 -24.48 1.02
C LEU A 80 21.70 -25.00 2.07
N GLU A 81 21.46 -24.23 3.13
CA GLU A 81 20.80 -24.69 4.34
C GLU A 81 19.61 -23.81 4.69
N PRO A 82 18.55 -24.36 5.30
CA PRO A 82 17.41 -23.59 5.78
C PRO A 82 17.78 -22.76 7.01
N VAL A 83 17.19 -21.56 7.13
CA VAL A 83 17.36 -20.69 8.29
C VAL A 83 16.33 -21.06 9.37
N LEU A 84 16.78 -21.51 10.54
CA LEU A 84 15.91 -22.06 11.60
C LEU A 84 16.08 -21.39 12.98
N ASP A 85 17.09 -20.53 13.15
CA ASP A 85 17.56 -20.03 14.45
C ASP A 85 17.34 -18.52 14.68
N THR A 86 16.76 -17.81 13.71
CA THR A 86 16.53 -16.36 13.77
C THR A 86 15.25 -15.98 14.52
N ASN A 87 15.13 -14.72 14.95
CA ASN A 87 13.95 -14.26 15.70
C ASN A 87 12.70 -14.21 14.82
N ASN A 88 12.86 -13.84 13.56
CA ASN A 88 11.81 -13.86 12.56
C ASN A 88 11.37 -15.30 12.28
N TYR A 89 12.28 -16.27 12.19
CA TYR A 89 11.89 -17.67 12.01
C TYR A 89 11.00 -18.15 13.18
N LYS A 90 11.47 -17.90 14.42
CA LYS A 90 10.69 -18.18 15.64
C LYS A 90 9.34 -17.48 15.62
N LEU A 91 9.27 -16.21 15.18
CA LEU A 91 8.03 -15.45 15.08
C LEU A 91 6.99 -16.18 14.20
N PHE A 92 7.40 -16.74 13.07
CA PHE A 92 6.48 -17.43 12.16
C PHE A 92 6.06 -18.80 12.67
N VAL A 93 7.01 -19.62 13.14
CA VAL A 93 6.74 -20.99 13.58
C VAL A 93 5.95 -21.03 14.88
N THR A 94 6.33 -20.23 15.89
CA THR A 94 5.65 -20.23 17.20
C THR A 94 4.21 -19.73 17.14
N ASN A 95 3.87 -18.93 16.12
CA ASN A 95 2.50 -18.45 15.89
C ASN A 95 1.70 -19.37 14.95
N ASN A 96 2.26 -20.51 14.51
CA ASN A 96 1.62 -21.47 13.60
C ASN A 96 1.02 -20.79 12.35
N LEU A 97 1.80 -19.89 11.72
CA LEU A 97 1.32 -19.17 10.55
C LEU A 97 1.19 -20.12 9.34
N LYS A 98 0.14 -19.98 8.54
CA LYS A 98 -0.20 -20.82 7.38
C LYS A 98 0.96 -21.03 6.42
N ILE A 99 1.80 -20.01 6.20
CA ILE A 99 2.98 -20.15 5.32
C ILE A 99 3.98 -21.20 5.82
N THR A 100 4.03 -21.48 7.12
CA THR A 100 4.96 -22.47 7.72
C THR A 100 4.62 -23.91 7.32
N GLU A 101 3.39 -24.17 6.87
CA GLU A 101 2.99 -25.45 6.29
C GLU A 101 3.68 -25.71 4.93
N ASN A 102 4.08 -24.63 4.24
CA ASN A 102 4.83 -24.70 2.98
C ASN A 102 6.34 -24.82 3.24
N LYS A 103 6.77 -26.02 3.64
CA LYS A 103 8.18 -26.31 4.01
C LYS A 103 9.18 -25.90 2.94
N THR A 104 8.92 -26.22 1.67
CA THR A 104 9.80 -25.84 0.55
C THR A 104 10.01 -24.33 0.46
N LEU A 105 8.94 -23.53 0.57
CA LEU A 105 9.08 -22.06 0.53
C LEU A 105 9.85 -21.52 1.75
N MET A 106 9.62 -22.12 2.93
CA MET A 106 10.37 -21.76 4.13
C MET A 106 11.86 -22.07 3.96
N GLU A 107 12.20 -23.26 3.45
CA GLU A 107 13.58 -23.70 3.25
C GLU A 107 14.31 -22.86 2.19
N GLU A 108 13.65 -22.53 1.07
CA GLU A 108 14.28 -21.84 -0.05
C GLU A 108 14.39 -20.32 0.13
N HIS A 109 13.43 -19.69 0.83
CA HIS A 109 13.29 -18.23 0.80
C HIS A 109 13.36 -17.53 2.15
N PHE A 110 13.05 -18.20 3.26
CA PHE A 110 12.96 -17.54 4.56
C PHE A 110 14.32 -17.02 5.02
N GLY A 111 14.39 -15.75 5.41
CA GLY A 111 15.59 -15.14 6.01
C GLY A 111 16.81 -15.09 5.09
N LYS A 112 16.61 -15.23 3.77
CA LYS A 112 17.68 -15.46 2.78
C LYS A 112 17.88 -14.30 1.79
N THR A 113 17.16 -13.20 1.93
CA THR A 113 17.16 -12.11 0.94
C THR A 113 17.32 -10.75 1.62
N PRO A 114 18.30 -9.92 1.21
CA PRO A 114 18.34 -8.52 1.67
C PRO A 114 17.09 -7.78 1.21
N VAL A 115 16.50 -6.96 2.08
CA VAL A 115 15.26 -6.22 1.77
C VAL A 115 15.48 -4.72 1.91
N ILE A 116 15.14 -3.95 0.87
CA ILE A 116 15.00 -2.49 0.98
C ILE A 116 13.52 -2.18 1.22
N SER A 117 13.21 -1.54 2.35
CA SER A 117 11.86 -1.05 2.63
C SER A 117 11.83 0.47 2.60
N ALA A 118 11.17 1.04 1.59
CA ALA A 118 11.00 2.48 1.44
C ALA A 118 9.55 2.90 1.69
N ASP A 119 9.34 3.80 2.65
CA ASP A 119 8.02 4.33 3.01
C ASP A 119 7.81 5.70 2.34
N PHE A 120 6.89 5.77 1.35
CA PHE A 120 6.56 7.01 0.64
C PHE A 120 5.31 7.69 1.23
N LYS A 121 4.91 7.34 2.44
CA LYS A 121 3.76 7.97 3.09
C LYS A 121 4.04 9.43 3.42
N CYS A 122 3.35 10.32 2.71
CA CYS A 122 3.45 11.75 2.88
C CYS A 122 2.34 12.27 3.80
N LEU A 123 2.72 12.60 5.04
CA LEU A 123 1.83 13.19 6.05
C LEU A 123 1.79 14.71 6.01
N ASN A 124 2.82 15.34 5.44
CA ASN A 124 2.96 16.78 5.38
C ASN A 124 2.26 17.35 4.15
N VAL A 125 1.82 18.60 4.25
CA VAL A 125 1.33 19.36 3.10
C VAL A 125 2.51 19.69 2.18
N VAL A 126 2.35 19.44 0.88
CA VAL A 126 3.36 19.74 -0.15
C VAL A 126 2.82 20.82 -1.08
N LYS A 127 3.46 21.98 -1.07
CA LYS A 127 3.10 23.19 -1.84
C LYS A 127 4.13 23.52 -2.92
N THR A 128 5.38 23.09 -2.73
CA THR A 128 6.49 23.40 -3.64
C THR A 128 7.23 22.15 -4.11
N PHE A 129 8.03 22.29 -5.17
CA PHE A 129 8.90 21.21 -5.64
C PHE A 129 10.03 20.93 -4.64
N ASP A 130 10.54 21.95 -3.95
CA ASP A 130 11.63 21.79 -2.99
C ASP A 130 11.17 21.02 -1.73
N GLU A 131 9.93 21.25 -1.28
CA GLU A 131 9.33 20.43 -0.21
C GLU A 131 9.21 18.95 -0.62
N ALA A 132 8.92 18.67 -1.89
CA ALA A 132 8.91 17.30 -2.41
C ALA A 132 10.33 16.70 -2.47
N VAL A 133 11.34 17.50 -2.82
CA VAL A 133 12.76 17.10 -2.79
C VAL A 133 13.18 16.73 -1.37
N GLU A 134 12.86 17.56 -0.38
CA GLU A 134 13.13 17.25 1.04
C GLU A 134 12.40 16.00 1.52
N PHE A 135 11.16 15.78 1.07
CA PHE A 135 10.46 14.55 1.35
C PHE A 135 11.24 13.32 0.84
N PHE A 136 11.67 13.31 -0.43
CA PHE A 136 12.39 12.15 -0.97
C PHE A 136 13.78 11.94 -0.35
N LYS A 137 14.47 13.02 0.07
CA LYS A 137 15.69 12.90 0.88
C LYS A 137 15.44 12.10 2.16
N ASN A 138 14.35 12.41 2.87
CA ASN A 138 13.95 11.69 4.08
C ASN A 138 13.61 10.22 3.81
N VAL A 139 12.91 9.92 2.69
CA VAL A 139 12.62 8.54 2.29
C VAL A 139 13.91 7.73 2.13
N ILE A 140 14.90 8.29 1.43
CA ILE A 140 16.19 7.60 1.19
C ILE A 140 16.97 7.47 2.49
N HIS A 141 17.08 8.56 3.27
CA HIS A 141 17.73 8.54 4.57
C HIS A 141 17.18 7.42 5.48
N ASN A 142 15.85 7.32 5.59
CA ASN A 142 15.20 6.27 6.37
C ASN A 142 15.44 4.86 5.80
N ALA A 143 15.58 4.71 4.48
CA ALA A 143 15.97 3.44 3.88
C ALA A 143 17.42 3.06 4.24
N PHE A 144 18.35 4.01 4.20
CA PHE A 144 19.76 3.79 4.59
C PHE A 144 19.91 3.50 6.08
N LYS A 145 19.15 4.19 6.95
CA LYS A 145 19.14 3.94 8.40
C LYS A 145 18.78 2.50 8.78
N GLN A 146 17.98 1.81 7.99
CA GLN A 146 17.63 0.41 8.24
C GLN A 146 18.82 -0.55 8.05
N HIS A 147 19.91 -0.07 7.46
CA HIS A 147 21.11 -0.86 7.15
C HIS A 147 22.38 -0.23 7.75
N GLU A 148 22.27 0.36 8.93
CA GLU A 148 23.38 1.03 9.65
C GLU A 148 24.67 0.20 9.71
N TYR A 149 24.55 -1.13 9.83
CA TYR A 149 25.68 -2.07 9.80
C TYR A 149 26.58 -1.95 8.56
N LEU A 150 26.09 -1.36 7.45
CA LEU A 150 26.90 -1.11 6.26
C LEU A 150 27.97 -0.01 6.45
N LEU A 151 27.90 0.81 7.50
CA LEU A 151 28.97 1.76 7.86
C LEU A 151 30.30 1.03 8.08
N GLY A 152 30.26 -0.15 8.71
CA GLY A 152 31.43 -0.98 8.99
C GLY A 152 31.69 -2.09 7.97
N SER A 153 30.94 -2.13 6.87
CA SER A 153 31.01 -3.24 5.91
C SER A 153 32.35 -3.28 5.17
N GLN A 154 33.11 -4.36 5.37
CA GLN A 154 34.39 -4.63 4.68
C GLN A 154 34.25 -4.84 3.16
N PHE A 155 33.04 -5.13 2.68
CA PHE A 155 32.74 -5.33 1.26
C PHE A 155 32.50 -4.04 0.47
N LEU A 156 32.44 -2.90 1.15
CA LEU A 156 32.27 -1.59 0.53
C LEU A 156 33.62 -0.88 0.46
N SER A 157 33.90 -0.19 -0.65
CA SER A 157 35.11 0.65 -0.72
C SER A 157 34.95 1.90 0.14
N ASN A 158 36.07 2.53 0.52
CA ASN A 158 36.08 3.76 1.32
C ASN A 158 35.14 4.85 0.74
N HIS A 159 35.16 5.04 -0.58
CA HIS A 159 34.25 6.00 -1.24
C HIS A 159 32.77 5.61 -1.07
N GLN A 160 32.44 4.32 -1.13
CA GLN A 160 31.07 3.83 -0.95
C GLN A 160 30.61 3.97 0.50
N GLN A 161 31.49 3.71 1.47
CA GLN A 161 31.21 3.92 2.88
C GLN A 161 30.94 5.40 3.19
N VAL A 162 31.78 6.31 2.70
CA VAL A 162 31.57 7.77 2.85
C VAL A 162 30.22 8.19 2.25
N PHE A 163 29.87 7.68 1.08
CA PHE A 163 28.58 8.02 0.46
C PHE A 163 27.38 7.40 1.19
N PHE A 164 27.54 6.20 1.77
CA PHE A 164 26.54 5.59 2.63
C PHE A 164 26.32 6.43 3.90
N GLU A 165 27.42 6.82 4.57
CA GLU A 165 27.40 7.68 5.75
C GLU A 165 26.67 9.00 5.47
N ARG A 166 26.90 9.61 4.30
CA ARG A 166 26.21 10.84 3.91
C ARG A 166 24.68 10.71 3.87
N TRP A 167 24.17 9.57 3.43
CA TRP A 167 22.73 9.28 3.43
C TRP A 167 22.22 8.86 4.80
N TRP A 168 23.02 8.13 5.58
CA TRP A 168 22.66 7.61 6.89
C TRP A 168 22.66 8.68 7.99
N ASN A 169 23.57 9.64 7.94
CA ASN A 169 23.75 10.68 8.95
C ASN A 169 22.61 11.71 8.93
N ASP A 170 22.17 12.15 10.11
CA ASP A 170 21.00 13.02 10.35
C ASP A 170 21.13 14.48 9.87
N THR A 171 22.31 14.91 9.41
CA THR A 171 22.53 16.26 8.91
C THR A 171 22.96 16.26 7.45
N SER A 172 23.93 15.44 7.06
CA SER A 172 24.52 15.47 5.71
C SER A 172 23.55 15.08 4.60
N TYR A 173 22.54 14.25 4.87
CA TYR A 173 21.59 13.81 3.84
C TYR A 173 20.77 14.98 3.27
N LYS A 174 20.63 16.07 4.04
CA LYS A 174 19.92 17.30 3.63
C LYS A 174 20.67 18.06 2.54
N GLU A 175 21.97 17.85 2.39
CA GLU A 175 22.81 18.50 1.38
C GLU A 175 22.84 17.73 0.05
N MET A 176 22.17 16.57 -0.02
CA MET A 176 22.17 15.73 -1.22
C MET A 176 21.43 16.39 -2.38
N ASN A 177 22.04 16.40 -3.56
CA ASN A 177 21.43 17.02 -4.74
C ASN A 177 20.36 16.10 -5.39
N LYS A 178 19.65 16.65 -6.38
CA LYS A 178 18.58 15.94 -7.11
C LYS A 178 19.05 14.64 -7.77
N GLN A 179 20.25 14.59 -8.35
CA GLN A 179 20.75 13.37 -9.01
C GLN A 179 20.96 12.24 -8.00
N HIS A 180 21.46 12.57 -6.81
CA HIS A 180 21.60 11.61 -5.72
C HIS A 180 20.24 11.09 -5.26
N ILE A 181 19.20 11.93 -5.22
CA ILE A 181 17.85 11.52 -4.82
C ILE A 181 17.30 10.46 -5.79
N THR A 182 17.36 10.72 -7.09
CA THR A 182 16.84 9.77 -8.10
C THR A 182 17.52 8.39 -8.01
N HIS A 183 18.80 8.32 -7.63
CA HIS A 183 19.59 7.09 -7.60
C HIS A 183 19.78 6.49 -6.20
N GLY A 184 19.32 7.14 -5.13
CA GLY A 184 19.65 6.76 -3.76
C GLY A 184 19.27 5.32 -3.40
N LEU A 185 18.02 4.91 -3.68
CA LEU A 185 17.57 3.53 -3.42
C LEU A 185 18.28 2.50 -4.31
N ARG A 186 18.62 2.87 -5.56
CA ARG A 186 19.42 2.01 -6.44
C ARG A 186 20.81 1.78 -5.85
N LEU A 187 21.48 2.83 -5.37
CA LEU A 187 22.79 2.71 -4.73
C LEU A 187 22.73 1.79 -3.50
N LEU A 188 21.70 1.91 -2.68
CA LEU A 188 21.49 1.01 -1.55
C LEU A 188 21.37 -0.46 -2.00
N SER A 189 20.70 -0.73 -3.13
CA SER A 189 20.60 -2.10 -3.68
C SER A 189 21.96 -2.66 -4.08
N VAL A 190 22.85 -1.82 -4.62
CA VAL A 190 24.23 -2.21 -4.97
C VAL A 190 25.03 -2.53 -3.71
N TYR A 191 24.90 -1.72 -2.66
CA TYR A 191 25.64 -1.92 -1.41
C TYR A 191 25.22 -3.19 -0.70
N LEU A 192 23.92 -3.46 -0.61
CA LEU A 192 23.40 -4.71 -0.06
C LEU A 192 23.82 -5.92 -0.90
N TYR A 193 23.79 -5.82 -2.22
CA TYR A 193 24.27 -6.89 -3.09
C TYR A 193 25.76 -7.17 -2.86
N LYS A 194 26.61 -6.16 -2.75
CA LYS A 194 28.04 -6.34 -2.47
C LYS A 194 28.27 -7.00 -1.11
N HIS A 195 27.53 -6.58 -0.10
CA HIS A 195 27.70 -7.09 1.27
C HIS A 195 27.23 -8.54 1.41
N PHE A 196 26.07 -8.91 0.83
CA PHE A 196 25.48 -10.24 0.99
C PHE A 196 25.72 -11.18 -0.18
N SER A 197 26.28 -10.71 -1.30
CA SER A 197 26.35 -11.42 -2.58
C SER A 197 25.00 -11.98 -3.03
N ARG A 198 23.92 -11.23 -2.77
CA ARG A 198 22.53 -11.65 -3.00
C ARG A 198 21.69 -10.52 -3.58
N LYS A 199 20.83 -10.87 -4.53
CA LYS A 199 19.83 -9.94 -5.07
C LYS A 199 18.85 -9.49 -3.99
N VAL A 200 18.51 -8.23 -4.04
CA VAL A 200 17.68 -7.51 -3.08
C VAL A 200 16.21 -7.60 -3.46
N PHE A 201 15.31 -7.73 -2.48
CA PHE A 201 13.88 -7.52 -2.68
C PHE A 201 13.49 -6.10 -2.25
N VAL A 202 12.73 -5.38 -3.06
CA VAL A 202 12.39 -3.98 -2.80
C VAL A 202 10.91 -3.84 -2.47
N THR A 203 10.58 -3.25 -1.33
CA THR A 203 9.20 -2.88 -0.97
C THR A 203 9.05 -1.37 -0.93
N ILE A 204 8.01 -0.83 -1.59
CA ILE A 204 7.71 0.60 -1.62
C ILE A 204 6.26 0.79 -1.14
N ASP A 205 6.07 1.41 0.03
CA ASP A 205 4.73 1.68 0.56
C ASP A 205 4.22 3.06 0.17
N ASP A 206 2.90 3.19 -0.01
CA ASP A 206 2.20 4.45 -0.27
C ASP A 206 2.85 5.33 -1.38
N HIS A 207 3.31 4.70 -2.48
CA HIS A 207 4.09 5.35 -3.56
C HIS A 207 3.45 6.61 -4.16
N ASP A 208 2.13 6.68 -4.13
CA ASP A 208 1.30 7.75 -4.69
C ASP A 208 0.95 8.84 -3.66
N SER A 209 1.30 8.66 -2.39
CA SER A 209 0.87 9.55 -1.31
C SER A 209 1.38 10.99 -1.47
N ILE A 210 2.63 11.20 -1.89
CA ILE A 210 3.15 12.54 -2.15
C ILE A 210 2.44 13.22 -3.33
N ILE A 211 2.09 12.44 -4.36
CA ILE A 211 1.36 12.96 -5.53
C ILE A 211 -0.04 13.39 -5.09
N ALA A 212 -0.72 12.56 -4.30
CA ALA A 212 -2.02 12.89 -3.73
C ALA A 212 -1.96 14.16 -2.87
N GLN A 213 -0.97 14.33 -1.98
CA GLN A 213 -0.82 15.57 -1.19
C GLN A 213 -0.55 16.78 -2.09
N SER A 214 0.31 16.63 -3.09
CA SER A 214 0.70 17.70 -4.00
C SER A 214 -0.47 18.15 -4.89
N MET A 215 -1.33 17.22 -5.30
CA MET A 215 -2.54 17.48 -6.09
C MET A 215 -3.46 18.52 -5.45
N TYR A 216 -3.50 18.57 -4.12
CA TYR A 216 -4.38 19.46 -3.38
C TYR A 216 -3.85 20.87 -3.18
N ASP A 217 -2.53 21.06 -3.13
CA ASP A 217 -1.93 22.27 -2.58
C ASP A 217 -0.89 22.93 -3.54
N VAL A 218 -0.43 22.21 -4.57
CA VAL A 218 0.50 22.76 -5.57
C VAL A 218 -0.24 23.62 -6.60
N LYS A 219 0.07 24.91 -6.64
CA LYS A 219 -0.60 25.91 -7.50
C LYS A 219 -0.22 25.88 -8.99
N SER A 220 0.89 25.25 -9.36
CA SER A 220 1.35 25.16 -10.75
C SER A 220 1.26 23.72 -11.27
N ALA A 221 0.59 23.52 -12.41
CA ALA A 221 0.54 22.22 -13.08
C ALA A 221 1.95 21.74 -13.46
N GLU A 222 2.81 22.63 -13.95
CA GLU A 222 4.21 22.31 -14.28
C GLU A 222 5.00 21.82 -13.05
N LYS A 223 4.82 22.47 -11.88
CA LYS A 223 5.45 22.02 -10.64
C LYS A 223 4.95 20.64 -10.21
N LEU A 224 3.65 20.38 -10.35
CA LEU A 224 3.06 19.06 -10.06
C LEU A 224 3.63 17.99 -11.01
N ARG A 225 3.78 18.28 -12.30
CA ARG A 225 4.44 17.38 -13.27
C ARG A 225 5.87 17.05 -12.84
N LYS A 226 6.65 18.04 -12.37
CA LYS A 226 8.01 17.83 -11.86
C LYS A 226 8.04 16.91 -10.63
N ILE A 227 7.06 17.05 -9.72
CA ILE A 227 6.94 16.18 -8.53
C ILE A 227 6.62 14.73 -8.94
N ILE A 228 5.64 14.55 -9.83
CA ILE A 228 5.30 13.23 -10.38
C ILE A 228 6.52 12.61 -11.07
N ALA A 229 7.24 13.39 -11.88
CA ALA A 229 8.45 12.95 -12.57
C ALA A 229 9.56 12.52 -11.59
N LEU A 230 9.77 13.25 -10.50
CA LEU A 230 10.75 12.88 -9.49
C LEU A 230 10.39 11.56 -8.78
N SER A 231 9.14 11.42 -8.32
CA SER A 231 8.66 10.21 -7.64
C SER A 231 8.84 8.96 -8.50
N THR A 232 8.33 9.04 -9.72
CA THR A 232 8.33 7.93 -10.67
C THR A 232 9.74 7.61 -11.18
N SER A 233 10.62 8.60 -11.35
CA SER A 233 12.02 8.37 -11.72
C SER A 233 12.78 7.64 -10.61
N MET A 234 12.52 7.97 -9.33
CA MET A 234 13.15 7.30 -8.19
C MET A 234 12.73 5.82 -8.11
N ILE A 235 11.43 5.53 -8.24
CA ILE A 235 10.89 4.16 -8.31
C ILE A 235 11.42 3.42 -9.55
N GLY A 236 11.44 4.11 -10.69
CA GLY A 236 11.99 3.61 -11.94
C GLY A 236 13.45 3.20 -11.83
N THR A 237 14.27 4.04 -11.20
CA THR A 237 15.72 3.83 -11.15
C THR A 237 16.11 2.62 -10.29
N VAL A 238 15.37 2.33 -9.20
CA VAL A 238 15.67 1.17 -8.34
C VAL A 238 15.10 -0.14 -8.89
N LEU A 239 14.01 -0.10 -9.67
CA LEU A 239 13.32 -1.30 -10.14
C LEU A 239 13.55 -1.64 -11.63
N LYS A 240 13.70 -0.65 -12.51
CA LYS A 240 13.87 -0.86 -13.95
C LYS A 240 15.34 -1.02 -14.31
N ASN A 241 15.67 -2.03 -15.12
CA ASN A 241 17.02 -2.32 -15.59
C ASN A 241 18.04 -2.46 -14.44
N ASN A 242 17.59 -2.99 -13.31
CA ASN A 242 18.40 -3.18 -12.10
C ASN A 242 18.44 -4.66 -11.67
N ASP A 243 18.13 -5.58 -12.59
CA ASP A 243 17.91 -7.02 -12.34
C ASP A 243 19.19 -7.76 -11.89
N ILE A 244 20.35 -7.13 -12.08
CA ILE A 244 21.64 -7.60 -11.54
C ILE A 244 21.58 -7.56 -10.00
N PHE A 245 21.01 -6.50 -9.42
CA PHE A 245 21.01 -6.25 -7.99
C PHE A 245 19.66 -6.52 -7.33
N VAL A 246 18.56 -6.46 -8.08
CA VAL A 246 17.19 -6.61 -7.56
C VAL A 246 16.55 -7.87 -8.11
N LYS A 247 15.95 -8.69 -7.24
CA LYS A 247 15.26 -9.93 -7.63
C LYS A 247 13.79 -9.71 -8.00
N GLY A 248 13.21 -8.62 -7.49
CA GLY A 248 11.80 -8.30 -7.60
C GLY A 248 11.38 -7.28 -6.55
N GLY A 249 10.10 -6.93 -6.56
CA GLY A 249 9.59 -5.98 -5.59
C GLY A 249 8.08 -5.92 -5.49
N LEU A 250 7.61 -5.30 -4.41
CA LEU A 250 6.20 -5.04 -4.17
C LEU A 250 5.99 -3.56 -3.86
N ILE A 251 5.17 -2.92 -4.69
CA ILE A 251 4.75 -1.53 -4.51
C ILE A 251 3.31 -1.54 -4.02
N THR A 252 2.99 -0.69 -3.05
CA THR A 252 1.62 -0.46 -2.59
C THR A 252 1.22 1.01 -2.74
N GLY A 253 -0.08 1.25 -2.91
CA GLY A 253 -0.63 2.60 -3.02
C GLY A 253 -2.15 2.59 -2.98
N VAL A 254 -2.75 3.77 -3.08
CA VAL A 254 -4.21 3.92 -3.26
C VAL A 254 -4.60 3.84 -4.73
N SER A 255 -3.73 4.35 -5.60
CA SER A 255 -3.93 4.52 -7.02
C SER A 255 -2.76 3.97 -7.83
N ASP A 256 -2.96 3.88 -9.14
CA ASP A 256 -2.06 3.32 -10.15
C ASP A 256 -1.49 4.42 -11.06
N ILE A 257 -1.14 5.58 -10.47
CA ILE A 257 -0.56 6.72 -11.19
C ILE A 257 0.65 6.22 -12.00
N PRO A 258 0.82 6.64 -13.28
CA PRO A 258 1.81 6.03 -14.13
C PRO A 258 3.19 6.25 -13.53
N LEU A 259 3.93 5.16 -13.43
CA LEU A 259 5.36 5.23 -13.23
C LEU A 259 5.97 5.53 -14.61
N PHE A 260 6.48 6.74 -14.83
CA PHE A 260 7.13 7.13 -16.09
C PHE A 260 8.22 6.12 -16.48
N GLY A 261 8.29 5.80 -17.78
CA GLY A 261 9.26 4.85 -18.31
C GLY A 261 8.89 3.37 -18.14
N PHE A 262 7.76 3.05 -17.51
CA PHE A 262 7.21 1.69 -17.47
C PHE A 262 6.12 1.43 -18.52
N SER A 263 5.80 2.42 -19.36
CA SER A 263 4.84 2.31 -20.46
C SER A 263 5.29 1.34 -21.55
N ASP A 264 6.60 1.18 -21.73
CA ASP A 264 7.14 0.54 -22.93
C ASP A 264 7.56 -0.93 -22.72
N LEU A 265 7.56 -1.45 -21.48
CA LEU A 265 8.20 -2.75 -21.16
C LEU A 265 7.46 -3.68 -20.20
N ASN A 266 6.21 -3.41 -19.79
CA ASN A 266 5.42 -4.32 -18.95
C ASN A 266 6.09 -4.82 -17.64
N SER A 267 7.13 -4.15 -17.12
CA SER A 267 7.94 -4.70 -16.02
C SER A 267 7.30 -4.57 -14.63
N ILE A 268 6.21 -3.79 -14.50
CA ILE A 268 5.38 -3.73 -13.30
C ILE A 268 3.98 -4.21 -13.64
N VAL A 269 3.53 -5.26 -12.96
CA VAL A 269 2.16 -5.79 -13.09
C VAL A 269 1.28 -5.13 -12.03
N THR A 270 0.24 -4.43 -12.48
CA THR A 270 -0.69 -3.72 -11.58
C THR A 270 -1.89 -4.61 -11.23
N TYR A 271 -2.12 -4.78 -9.94
CA TYR A 271 -3.26 -5.48 -9.34
C TYR A 271 -4.17 -4.47 -8.65
N GLY A 272 -5.24 -4.10 -9.36
CA GLY A 272 -6.14 -3.02 -8.96
C GLY A 272 -7.17 -3.43 -7.91
N PHE A 273 -7.48 -2.55 -6.96
CA PHE A 273 -8.50 -2.77 -5.94
C PHE A 273 -9.82 -3.33 -6.52
N LEU A 274 -10.34 -4.41 -5.92
CA LEU A 274 -11.58 -5.10 -6.30
C LEU A 274 -11.63 -5.71 -7.71
N LYS A 275 -10.50 -5.71 -8.45
CA LYS A 275 -10.37 -6.52 -9.67
C LYS A 275 -10.15 -7.98 -9.33
N GLU A 276 -10.39 -8.84 -10.31
CA GLU A 276 -10.15 -10.27 -10.18
C GLU A 276 -8.67 -10.58 -10.35
N HIS A 277 -8.01 -10.97 -9.27
CA HIS A 277 -6.63 -11.44 -9.25
C HIS A 277 -6.31 -12.16 -7.92
N GLU A 278 -5.22 -12.90 -7.87
CA GLU A 278 -4.81 -13.69 -6.69
C GLU A 278 -4.61 -12.85 -5.41
N PHE A 279 -4.28 -11.57 -5.52
CA PHE A 279 -4.05 -10.70 -4.35
C PHE A 279 -5.32 -10.21 -3.63
N LEU A 280 -6.52 -10.36 -4.23
CA LEU A 280 -7.76 -9.73 -3.74
C LEU A 280 -8.06 -10.08 -2.27
N ASN A 281 -7.73 -11.31 -1.87
CA ASN A 281 -7.98 -11.82 -0.52
C ASN A 281 -7.09 -11.22 0.57
N TYR A 282 -5.96 -10.60 0.22
CA TYR A 282 -4.98 -10.15 1.21
C TYR A 282 -5.15 -8.69 1.62
N TYR A 283 -6.00 -7.94 0.92
CA TYR A 283 -6.23 -6.51 1.14
C TYR A 283 -7.68 -6.26 1.55
N GLY A 284 -7.92 -6.30 2.85
CA GLY A 284 -9.25 -6.39 3.47
C GLY A 284 -9.49 -7.75 4.15
N PHE A 285 -10.62 -7.88 4.84
CA PHE A 285 -11.10 -9.17 5.33
C PHE A 285 -12.12 -9.76 4.36
N THR A 286 -12.02 -11.04 4.10
CA THR A 286 -13.05 -11.83 3.43
C THR A 286 -14.25 -12.02 4.35
N GLN A 287 -15.38 -12.43 3.79
CA GLN A 287 -16.59 -12.69 4.57
C GLN A 287 -16.37 -13.81 5.59
N GLU A 288 -15.62 -14.85 5.21
CA GLU A 288 -15.27 -15.98 6.05
C GLU A 288 -14.39 -15.54 7.22
N GLU A 289 -13.40 -14.67 6.99
CA GLU A 289 -12.54 -14.16 8.06
C GLU A 289 -13.30 -13.25 9.04
N VAL A 290 -14.23 -12.43 8.54
CA VAL A 290 -15.10 -11.62 9.42
C VAL A 290 -15.99 -12.51 10.27
N LYS A 291 -16.55 -13.58 9.68
CA LYS A 291 -17.35 -14.56 10.42
C LYS A 291 -16.54 -15.19 11.56
N VAL A 292 -15.34 -15.70 11.26
CA VAL A 292 -14.43 -16.28 12.27
C VAL A 292 -14.07 -15.26 13.34
N LEU A 293 -13.82 -14.00 12.97
CA LEU A 293 -13.54 -12.94 13.95
C LEU A 293 -14.73 -12.66 14.86
N PHE A 294 -15.96 -12.64 14.34
CA PHE A 294 -17.16 -12.36 15.12
C PHE A 294 -17.56 -13.51 16.06
N GLU A 295 -17.16 -14.75 15.73
CA GLU A 295 -17.37 -15.94 16.56
C GLU A 295 -16.35 -16.07 17.70
N LYS A 296 -15.31 -15.22 17.75
CA LYS A 296 -14.29 -15.27 18.81
C LYS A 296 -14.90 -14.88 20.17
N PRO A 297 -14.83 -15.76 21.20
CA PRO A 297 -15.44 -15.52 22.50
C PRO A 297 -14.84 -14.32 23.24
N GLU A 298 -13.61 -13.91 22.91
CA GLU A 298 -12.93 -12.76 23.51
C GLU A 298 -13.67 -11.44 23.26
N PHE A 299 -14.46 -11.33 22.19
CA PHE A 299 -15.20 -10.11 21.88
C PHE A 299 -16.60 -10.05 22.51
N ASN A 300 -17.15 -11.19 22.95
CA ASN A 300 -18.46 -11.28 23.62
C ASN A 300 -19.56 -10.47 22.91
N LEU A 301 -19.70 -10.67 21.60
CA LEU A 301 -20.68 -9.97 20.77
C LEU A 301 -22.02 -10.71 20.76
N ASP A 302 -23.12 -9.96 20.81
CA ASP A 302 -24.44 -10.55 20.62
C ASP A 302 -24.83 -10.68 19.13
N PRO A 303 -25.78 -11.57 18.76
CA PRO A 303 -26.20 -11.76 17.37
C PRO A 303 -26.74 -10.49 16.69
N GLY A 304 -27.35 -9.57 17.46
CA GLY A 304 -27.86 -8.30 16.96
C GLY A 304 -26.74 -7.32 16.61
N GLU A 305 -25.69 -7.25 17.43
CA GLU A 305 -24.47 -6.48 17.15
C GLU A 305 -23.76 -6.99 15.89
N ILE A 306 -23.62 -8.31 15.76
CA ILE A 306 -23.05 -8.97 14.59
C ILE A 306 -23.83 -8.61 13.32
N LYS A 307 -25.16 -8.71 13.37
CA LYS A 307 -26.03 -8.37 12.24
C LYS A 307 -25.86 -6.90 11.82
N LYS A 308 -25.89 -5.98 12.78
CA LYS A 308 -25.68 -4.54 12.52
C LYS A 308 -24.30 -4.26 11.92
N ALA A 309 -23.25 -4.92 12.41
CA ALA A 309 -21.90 -4.75 11.89
C ALA A 309 -21.76 -5.29 10.45
N HIS A 310 -22.41 -6.42 10.13
CA HIS A 310 -22.46 -6.91 8.77
C HIS A 310 -23.18 -5.93 7.84
N GLU A 311 -24.35 -5.43 8.21
CA GLU A 311 -25.07 -4.42 7.42
C GLU A 311 -24.23 -3.16 7.19
N ALA A 312 -23.44 -2.76 8.19
CA ALA A 312 -22.65 -1.54 8.14
C ALA A 312 -21.32 -1.62 7.38
N TYR A 313 -20.68 -2.80 7.33
CA TYR A 313 -19.31 -2.93 6.81
C TYR A 313 -19.15 -3.89 5.61
N ASN A 314 -20.15 -4.71 5.26
CA ASN A 314 -20.12 -5.74 4.20
C ASN A 314 -20.20 -5.19 2.76
N GLY A 315 -19.41 -4.17 2.46
CA GLY A 315 -19.73 -3.24 1.37
C GLY A 315 -18.84 -3.27 0.14
N TYR A 316 -17.62 -3.77 0.22
CA TYR A 316 -16.73 -3.74 -0.94
C TYR A 316 -16.88 -5.04 -1.72
N GLN A 317 -17.18 -4.91 -2.99
CA GLN A 317 -17.58 -6.00 -3.86
C GLN A 317 -16.73 -5.94 -5.13
N SER A 318 -16.09 -7.07 -5.43
CA SER A 318 -15.34 -7.25 -6.68
C SER A 318 -16.25 -7.32 -7.89
N VAL A 319 -15.66 -7.22 -9.08
CA VAL A 319 -16.35 -7.39 -10.37
C VAL A 319 -17.14 -8.70 -10.42
N ARG A 320 -16.62 -9.78 -9.81
CA ARG A 320 -17.25 -11.11 -9.78
C ARG A 320 -18.11 -11.37 -8.53
N GLY A 321 -18.38 -10.33 -7.74
CA GLY A 321 -19.29 -10.42 -6.60
C GLY A 321 -18.68 -10.87 -5.27
N LYS A 322 -17.37 -11.18 -5.23
CA LYS A 322 -16.67 -11.47 -3.99
C LYS A 322 -16.63 -10.24 -3.07
N LYS A 323 -16.95 -10.45 -1.79
CA LYS A 323 -17.04 -9.38 -0.80
C LYS A 323 -15.78 -9.26 0.05
N ILE A 324 -15.38 -8.02 0.30
CA ILE A 324 -14.24 -7.62 1.10
C ILE A 324 -14.71 -6.55 2.10
N TYR A 325 -14.22 -6.64 3.33
CA TYR A 325 -14.50 -5.72 4.42
C TYR A 325 -13.26 -4.86 4.69
N ASN A 326 -13.48 -3.60 5.05
CA ASN A 326 -12.40 -2.75 5.54
C ASN A 326 -11.89 -3.29 6.89
N MET A 327 -10.60 -3.64 6.96
CA MET A 327 -10.01 -4.23 8.18
C MET A 327 -10.15 -3.31 9.39
N TYR A 328 -9.92 -2.00 9.21
CA TYR A 328 -9.95 -1.07 10.32
C TYR A 328 -11.34 -0.86 10.90
N SER A 329 -12.38 -0.75 10.06
CA SER A 329 -13.76 -0.64 10.54
C SER A 329 -14.19 -1.86 11.35
N VAL A 330 -13.90 -3.07 10.85
CA VAL A 330 -14.18 -4.33 11.55
C VAL A 330 -13.43 -4.39 12.89
N LEU A 331 -12.12 -4.15 12.89
CA LEU A 331 -11.31 -4.20 14.11
C LEU A 331 -11.72 -3.12 15.14
N ARG A 332 -12.16 -1.95 14.67
CA ARG A 332 -12.67 -0.90 15.56
C ARG A 332 -14.00 -1.27 16.19
N PHE A 333 -14.90 -1.89 15.44
CA PHE A 333 -16.13 -2.45 15.97
C PHE A 333 -15.84 -3.53 17.03
N LEU A 334 -14.96 -4.49 16.73
CA LEU A 334 -14.56 -5.53 17.69
C LEU A 334 -13.99 -4.97 19.00
N LYS A 335 -13.35 -3.79 18.96
CA LYS A 335 -12.86 -3.13 20.18
C LYS A 335 -13.96 -2.43 20.98
N THR A 336 -14.96 -1.86 20.32
CA THR A 336 -15.89 -0.92 20.94
C THR A 336 -17.30 -1.47 21.14
N GLY A 337 -17.67 -2.56 20.46
CA GLY A 337 -19.04 -3.04 20.34
C GLY A 337 -19.97 -2.11 19.54
N GLN A 338 -19.44 -1.02 18.98
CA GLN A 338 -20.26 0.05 18.41
C GLN A 338 -20.05 0.16 16.91
N VAL A 339 -21.15 0.09 16.16
CA VAL A 339 -21.18 0.43 14.74
C VAL A 339 -21.09 1.95 14.61
N LYS A 340 -20.01 2.42 13.97
CA LYS A 340 -19.73 3.84 13.71
C LYS A 340 -19.01 3.99 12.37
N THR A 341 -19.00 5.23 11.89
CA THR A 341 -18.12 5.67 10.79
C THR A 341 -16.68 5.82 11.28
N TYR A 342 -15.89 4.74 11.17
CA TYR A 342 -14.49 4.64 11.59
C TYR A 342 -13.51 5.00 10.47
N TRP A 343 -13.68 4.41 9.29
CA TRP A 343 -12.74 4.50 8.18
C TRP A 343 -12.76 5.87 7.51
N ALA A 344 -13.95 6.48 7.36
CA ALA A 344 -14.10 7.73 6.63
C ALA A 344 -13.37 8.93 7.27
N LYS A 345 -12.90 8.79 8.52
CA LYS A 345 -12.05 9.80 9.19
C LYS A 345 -10.65 9.92 8.56
N PHE A 346 -10.15 8.87 7.91
CA PHE A 346 -8.84 8.85 7.27
C PHE A 346 -8.87 9.30 5.81
N ALA A 347 -10.06 9.54 5.28
CA ALA A 347 -10.20 9.86 3.88
C ALA A 347 -9.99 11.36 3.64
N SER A 348 -9.11 11.66 2.69
CA SER A 348 -8.77 13.00 2.20
C SER A 348 -9.93 13.75 1.52
N VAL A 349 -11.15 13.19 1.57
CA VAL A 349 -12.34 13.67 0.86
C VAL A 349 -12.93 14.94 1.44
N LYS A 350 -12.51 15.37 2.63
CA LYS A 350 -12.79 16.76 3.08
C LYS A 350 -12.36 17.79 2.04
N LYS A 351 -11.26 17.53 1.31
CA LYS A 351 -10.77 18.39 0.23
C LYS A 351 -11.62 18.31 -1.06
N LEU A 352 -12.51 17.32 -1.18
CA LEU A 352 -13.44 17.15 -2.33
C LEU A 352 -14.80 17.87 -2.13
N ARG A 353 -15.07 18.45 -0.93
CA ARG A 353 -16.37 19.11 -0.63
C ARG A 353 -16.79 20.16 -1.65
N GLY A 354 -15.83 20.97 -2.13
CA GLY A 354 -16.11 21.98 -3.15
C GLY A 354 -16.57 21.37 -4.47
N VAL A 355 -16.00 20.22 -4.85
CA VAL A 355 -16.31 19.52 -6.09
C VAL A 355 -17.71 18.91 -6.05
N PHE A 356 -18.15 18.38 -4.90
CA PHE A 356 -19.47 17.78 -4.76
C PHE A 356 -20.63 18.78 -4.91
N LYS A 357 -20.36 20.07 -4.68
CA LYS A 357 -21.34 21.15 -4.84
C LYS A 357 -21.52 21.62 -6.28
N ILE A 358 -20.62 21.27 -7.19
CA ILE A 358 -20.72 21.63 -8.61
C ILE A 358 -21.94 20.90 -9.20
N PRO A 359 -22.88 21.60 -9.89
CA PRO A 359 -24.12 21.00 -10.39
C PRO A 359 -23.93 19.71 -11.20
N ALA A 360 -22.92 19.68 -12.07
CA ALA A 360 -22.59 18.52 -12.91
C ALA A 360 -22.25 17.25 -12.11
N PHE A 361 -21.64 17.39 -10.93
CA PHE A 361 -21.30 16.28 -10.04
C PHE A 361 -22.40 16.00 -9.02
N LYS A 362 -23.08 17.05 -8.55
CA LYS A 362 -24.13 16.96 -7.54
C LYS A 362 -25.22 15.95 -7.92
N GLN A 363 -25.67 15.93 -9.17
CA GLN A 363 -26.68 14.96 -9.62
C GLN A 363 -26.25 13.49 -9.42
N TYR A 364 -24.98 13.18 -9.64
CA TYR A 364 -24.44 11.82 -9.48
C TYR A 364 -24.24 11.48 -8.01
N ILE A 365 -23.75 12.44 -7.22
CA ILE A 365 -23.59 12.28 -5.77
C ILE A 365 -24.96 12.11 -5.09
N ASP A 366 -25.96 12.91 -5.46
CA ASP A 366 -27.33 12.80 -4.94
C ASP A 366 -27.95 11.45 -5.32
N LYS A 367 -27.72 10.98 -6.55
CA LYS A 367 -28.16 9.64 -6.99
C LYS A 367 -27.51 8.55 -6.15
N LEU A 368 -26.19 8.59 -5.96
CA LEU A 368 -25.45 7.64 -5.12
C LEU A 368 -25.93 7.69 -3.65
N ALA A 369 -26.12 8.88 -3.09
CA ALA A 369 -26.60 9.08 -1.73
C ALA A 369 -28.02 8.55 -1.51
N SER A 370 -28.86 8.50 -2.57
CA SER A 370 -30.17 7.85 -2.52
C SER A 370 -30.11 6.31 -2.60
N GLY A 371 -28.91 5.71 -2.52
CA GLY A 371 -28.71 4.26 -2.64
C GLY A 371 -28.74 3.72 -4.08
N LYS A 372 -28.85 4.60 -5.09
CA LYS A 372 -28.88 4.21 -6.50
C LYS A 372 -27.47 4.05 -7.07
N THR A 373 -27.40 3.49 -8.27
CA THR A 373 -26.15 3.23 -8.99
C THR A 373 -25.85 4.31 -10.04
N ILE A 374 -24.57 4.42 -10.41
CA ILE A 374 -24.12 5.22 -11.57
C ILE A 374 -23.24 4.35 -12.47
N SER A 375 -23.20 4.69 -13.77
CA SER A 375 -22.27 4.07 -14.71
C SER A 375 -21.09 5.00 -14.90
N ILE A 376 -19.88 4.49 -14.68
CA ILE A 376 -18.63 5.25 -14.82
C ILE A 376 -17.66 4.46 -15.67
N VAL A 377 -16.69 5.17 -16.26
CA VAL A 377 -15.53 4.53 -16.87
C VAL A 377 -14.45 4.42 -15.81
N ILE A 378 -14.08 3.19 -15.45
CA ILE A 378 -12.90 2.94 -14.61
C ILE A 378 -11.74 2.63 -15.54
N THR A 379 -10.73 3.50 -15.53
CA THR A 379 -9.49 3.26 -16.29
C THR A 379 -8.50 2.46 -15.46
N ASP A 380 -7.78 1.56 -16.12
CA ASP A 380 -6.78 0.68 -15.51
C ASP A 380 -5.52 1.40 -15.04
N LYS A 381 -5.25 2.59 -15.58
CA LYS A 381 -4.11 3.44 -15.23
C LYS A 381 -4.59 4.89 -15.28
N LEU A 382 -4.44 5.64 -14.18
CA LEU A 382 -4.50 7.10 -14.27
C LEU A 382 -3.31 7.58 -15.09
N THR A 383 -3.45 8.65 -15.85
CA THR A 383 -2.36 9.35 -16.55
C THR A 383 -1.89 10.55 -15.74
N VAL A 384 -0.77 11.16 -16.13
CA VAL A 384 -0.35 12.43 -15.54
C VAL A 384 -1.38 13.52 -15.81
N GLU A 385 -1.98 13.53 -17.01
CA GLU A 385 -3.06 14.48 -17.34
C GLU A 385 -4.27 14.29 -16.43
N ASP A 386 -4.68 13.05 -16.14
CA ASP A 386 -5.79 12.80 -15.21
C ASP A 386 -5.53 13.42 -13.83
N VAL A 387 -4.28 13.33 -13.33
CA VAL A 387 -3.89 13.96 -12.06
C VAL A 387 -3.90 15.49 -12.14
N ILE A 388 -3.45 16.06 -13.26
CA ILE A 388 -3.49 17.51 -13.49
C ILE A 388 -4.93 18.02 -13.58
N ASP A 389 -5.80 17.28 -14.25
CA ASP A 389 -7.22 17.60 -14.43
C ASP A 389 -7.96 17.53 -13.10
N LEU A 390 -7.72 16.47 -12.31
CA LEU A 390 -8.22 16.37 -10.94
C LEU A 390 -7.77 17.56 -10.10
N ARG A 391 -6.48 17.90 -10.15
CA ARG A 391 -5.92 19.06 -9.44
C ARG A 391 -6.60 20.37 -9.87
N ASN A 392 -6.83 20.57 -11.16
CA ASN A 392 -7.50 21.76 -11.69
C ASN A 392 -8.95 21.84 -11.20
N LEU A 393 -9.68 20.72 -11.25
CA LEU A 393 -11.04 20.60 -10.72
C LEU A 393 -11.11 20.94 -9.23
N LEU A 394 -10.12 20.50 -8.45
CA LEU A 394 -10.05 20.74 -7.00
C LEU A 394 -9.78 22.21 -6.65
N LEU A 395 -8.89 22.85 -7.39
CA LEU A 395 -8.45 24.21 -7.10
C LEU A 395 -9.29 25.29 -7.78
N ARG A 396 -9.94 24.97 -8.90
CA ARG A 396 -10.81 25.88 -9.65
C ARG A 396 -12.12 25.19 -10.07
N PRO A 397 -13.04 24.93 -9.12
CA PRO A 397 -14.31 24.24 -9.39
C PRO A 397 -15.22 24.90 -10.44
N GLN A 398 -15.02 26.20 -10.72
CA GLN A 398 -15.95 27.02 -11.50
C GLN A 398 -15.49 27.28 -12.95
N VAL A 399 -14.29 26.87 -13.35
CA VAL A 399 -13.73 27.15 -14.68
C VAL A 399 -13.81 25.91 -15.58
N GLY A 400 -14.80 25.89 -16.47
CA GLY A 400 -14.83 25.05 -17.67
C GLY A 400 -15.23 23.58 -17.45
N ILE A 401 -16.52 23.28 -17.63
CA ILE A 401 -17.14 21.95 -17.59
C ILE A 401 -16.84 21.19 -18.90
N ASN A 402 -15.56 21.01 -19.24
CA ASN A 402 -15.14 20.09 -20.31
C ASN A 402 -14.49 18.81 -19.75
N TYR A 403 -14.30 18.73 -18.43
CA TYR A 403 -13.74 17.55 -17.78
C TYR A 403 -14.83 16.51 -17.55
N TRP A 404 -14.73 15.40 -18.26
CA TRP A 404 -15.63 14.26 -18.06
C TRP A 404 -15.56 13.78 -16.59
N PRO A 405 -16.69 13.40 -15.96
CA PRO A 405 -16.71 12.97 -14.56
C PRO A 405 -15.85 11.74 -14.19
N ALA A 406 -15.21 11.09 -15.17
CA ALA A 406 -14.54 9.80 -15.02
C ALA A 406 -13.32 9.88 -14.11
N ALA A 407 -12.46 10.90 -14.24
CA ALA A 407 -11.26 11.01 -13.40
C ALA A 407 -11.63 11.12 -11.91
N LEU A 408 -12.63 11.94 -11.57
CA LEU A 408 -13.11 12.08 -10.19
C LEU A 408 -13.70 10.78 -9.67
N PHE A 409 -14.59 10.14 -10.43
CA PHE A 409 -15.22 8.90 -9.98
C PHE A 409 -14.25 7.72 -9.93
N ASN A 410 -13.25 7.66 -10.83
CA ASN A 410 -12.16 6.69 -10.74
C ASN A 410 -11.31 6.93 -9.47
N PHE A 411 -11.01 8.20 -9.16
CA PHE A 411 -10.32 8.56 -7.92
C PHE A 411 -11.14 8.21 -6.66
N LEU A 412 -12.45 8.48 -6.64
CA LEU A 412 -13.35 8.08 -5.57
C LEU A 412 -13.42 6.56 -5.41
N PHE A 413 -13.45 5.82 -6.52
CA PHE A 413 -13.40 4.35 -6.51
C PHE A 413 -12.11 3.84 -5.87
N LYS A 414 -10.94 4.35 -6.30
CA LYS A 414 -9.62 4.01 -5.75
C LYS A 414 -9.48 4.36 -4.28
N LEU A 415 -10.09 5.47 -3.87
CA LEU A 415 -10.18 5.86 -2.47
C LEU A 415 -11.09 4.97 -1.62
N GLY A 416 -11.90 4.09 -2.21
CA GLY A 416 -12.82 3.21 -1.48
C GLY A 416 -14.20 3.83 -1.19
N TYR A 417 -14.62 4.84 -1.96
CA TYR A 417 -15.97 5.42 -1.86
C TYR A 417 -17.01 4.74 -2.74
N LEU A 418 -16.54 3.98 -3.71
CA LEU A 418 -17.37 3.27 -4.66
C LEU A 418 -16.93 1.82 -4.70
N THR A 419 -17.87 0.96 -5.09
CA THR A 419 -17.67 -0.46 -5.32
C THR A 419 -18.37 -0.90 -6.59
N TYR A 420 -17.93 -2.01 -7.19
CA TYR A 420 -18.67 -2.62 -8.29
C TYR A 420 -20.06 -3.07 -7.86
N MET A 421 -21.01 -2.95 -8.77
CA MET A 421 -22.19 -3.81 -8.80
C MET A 421 -21.82 -5.09 -9.56
N PRO A 422 -22.30 -6.27 -9.10
CA PRO A 422 -22.05 -7.51 -9.83
C PRO A 422 -22.64 -7.39 -11.23
N GLN A 423 -21.84 -7.67 -12.25
CA GLN A 423 -22.32 -7.77 -13.63
C GLN A 423 -22.74 -9.21 -13.91
N ASP A 424 -23.84 -9.39 -14.65
CA ASP A 424 -24.17 -10.70 -15.23
C ASP A 424 -23.05 -11.11 -16.19
N GLN A 425 -22.66 -12.39 -16.13
CA GLN A 425 -21.41 -12.98 -16.66
C GLN A 425 -21.16 -12.89 -18.19
N LYS A 426 -21.83 -12.00 -18.91
CA LYS A 426 -21.78 -11.91 -20.38
C LYS A 426 -21.31 -10.55 -20.85
N GLN A 427 -20.03 -10.22 -20.69
CA GLN A 427 -19.41 -9.27 -21.64
C GLN A 427 -17.89 -9.48 -21.75
N PRO A 428 -17.32 -9.45 -22.98
CA PRO A 428 -15.92 -9.74 -23.19
C PRO A 428 -15.02 -8.55 -22.82
N SER A 429 -13.75 -8.89 -22.61
CA SER A 429 -12.62 -8.01 -22.34
C SER A 429 -12.38 -6.99 -23.46
N ILE A 430 -12.64 -5.70 -23.18
CA ILE A 430 -12.01 -4.57 -23.87
C ILE A 430 -11.61 -3.54 -22.80
N SER A 431 -10.44 -2.93 -22.99
CA SER A 431 -9.62 -2.09 -22.09
C SER A 431 -10.27 -0.81 -21.52
N VAL A 432 -11.57 -0.61 -21.69
CA VAL A 432 -12.36 0.48 -21.10
C VAL A 432 -13.73 -0.10 -20.71
N GLN A 433 -13.84 -0.72 -19.54
CA GLN A 433 -15.13 -1.19 -19.06
C GLN A 433 -15.91 -0.01 -18.48
N GLN A 434 -17.00 0.37 -19.16
CA GLN A 434 -18.07 1.10 -18.51
C GLN A 434 -18.68 0.17 -17.47
N VAL A 435 -18.55 0.54 -16.20
CA VAL A 435 -18.97 -0.29 -15.07
C VAL A 435 -20.03 0.43 -14.26
N THR A 436 -20.95 -0.35 -13.70
CA THR A 436 -21.95 0.15 -12.76
C THR A 436 -21.38 0.07 -11.36
N VAL A 437 -21.46 1.19 -10.63
CA VAL A 437 -20.94 1.32 -9.27
C VAL A 437 -21.99 1.88 -8.33
N LYS A 438 -21.78 1.63 -7.03
CA LYS A 438 -22.56 2.17 -5.93
C LYS A 438 -21.67 2.53 -4.75
N ILE A 439 -22.26 3.18 -3.74
CA ILE A 439 -21.64 3.31 -2.41
C ILE A 439 -21.56 1.91 -1.77
N PRO A 440 -20.41 1.52 -1.17
CA PRO A 440 -20.18 0.18 -0.68
C PRO A 440 -21.11 -0.23 0.47
N ASN A 441 -21.23 0.60 1.50
CA ASN A 441 -21.96 0.28 2.72
C ASN A 441 -22.50 1.53 3.42
N SER A 442 -23.24 1.35 4.51
CA SER A 442 -23.83 2.46 5.26
C SER A 442 -22.79 3.36 5.95
N GLU A 443 -21.61 2.84 6.33
CA GLU A 443 -20.51 3.67 6.85
C GLU A 443 -20.06 4.71 5.82
N VAL A 444 -19.86 4.30 4.57
CA VAL A 444 -19.47 5.23 3.51
C VAL A 444 -20.65 6.14 3.13
N MET A 445 -21.88 5.61 3.14
CA MET A 445 -23.10 6.38 2.89
C MET A 445 -23.24 7.55 3.86
N GLU A 446 -23.16 7.28 5.17
CA GLU A 446 -23.29 8.29 6.23
C GLU A 446 -22.26 9.42 6.05
N TYR A 447 -21.06 9.07 5.58
CA TYR A 447 -20.03 10.06 5.31
C TYR A 447 -20.30 10.86 4.03
N VAL A 448 -20.71 10.22 2.93
CA VAL A 448 -21.03 10.92 1.67
C VAL A 448 -22.20 11.90 1.89
N GLU A 449 -23.22 11.50 2.64
CA GLU A 449 -24.34 12.37 3.01
C GLU A 449 -23.90 13.61 3.78
N LYS A 450 -22.90 13.49 4.68
CA LYS A 450 -22.32 14.63 5.41
C LYS A 450 -21.48 15.58 4.53
N LEU A 451 -21.15 15.18 3.31
CA LEU A 451 -20.35 15.98 2.37
C LEU A 451 -21.18 16.63 1.27
N ARG A 452 -22.40 16.12 1.05
CA ARG A 452 -23.45 16.76 0.25
C ARG A 452 -23.81 18.12 0.87
#